data_AF-A0A4G3SUF7-F1
#
_entry.id   AF-A0A4G3SUF7-F1
#
_cell.length_a   1.000
_cell.length_b   1.000
_cell.length_c   1.000
_cell.angle_alpha   90.00
_cell.angle_beta   90.00
_cell.angle_gamma   90.00
#
_symmetry.space_group_name_H-M   'P 1'
#
loop_
_entity.id
_entity.type
_entity.pdbx_description
1 polymer ?
#
loop_
_entity_poly.entity_id
_entity_poly.type
_entity_poly.pdbx_seq_one_letter_code
_entity_poly.pdbx_strand_id
1 'polypeptide(L)'
;MKEETGLIISKPQLCGIKNWYDDKDYRYVVLFYKTEHFTGELQSSDEGKVWWEDFENLSHLKLATDDMSDMLRVFLEEDLSEFFYYKNGDDWLYDLK
;
A
#
# COMPACT_ATOMS: atom_id res chain seq x y z
N MET A 1 -5.21 -11.21 -1.03
CA MET A 1 -4.00 -12.08 -1.18
C MET A 1 -4.25 -13.38 -1.94
N LYS A 2 -4.77 -14.47 -1.34
CA LYS A 2 -4.93 -15.74 -2.08
C LYS A 2 -5.85 -15.62 -3.29
N GLU A 3 -6.96 -14.89 -3.13
CA GLU A 3 -7.94 -14.66 -4.19
C GLU A 3 -7.35 -13.84 -5.35
N GLU A 4 -6.64 -12.75 -5.04
CA GLU A 4 -6.08 -11.84 -6.05
C GLU A 4 -4.79 -12.32 -6.73
N THR A 5 -3.96 -13.12 -6.02
CA THR A 5 -2.57 -13.43 -6.45
C THR A 5 -2.28 -14.93 -6.58
N GLY A 6 -3.18 -15.81 -6.11
CA GLY A 6 -2.91 -17.24 -5.95
C GLY A 6 -1.99 -17.62 -4.78
N LEU A 7 -1.31 -16.64 -4.16
CA LEU A 7 -0.32 -16.89 -3.12
C LEU A 7 -0.95 -17.02 -1.73
N ILE A 8 -0.47 -18.01 -0.97
CA ILE A 8 -0.75 -18.14 0.46
C ILE A 8 0.43 -17.53 1.21
N ILE A 9 0.18 -16.43 1.91
CA ILE A 9 1.18 -15.77 2.75
C ILE A 9 1.11 -16.23 4.20
N SER A 10 2.21 -16.10 4.92
CA SER A 10 2.30 -16.36 6.36
C SER A 10 3.15 -15.29 7.06
N LYS A 11 3.03 -15.18 8.38
CA LYS A 11 3.73 -14.17 9.21
C LYS A 11 3.67 -12.73 8.64
N PRO A 12 2.48 -12.22 8.27
CA PRO A 12 2.38 -10.82 7.85
C PRO A 12 2.78 -9.89 9.00
N GLN A 13 3.72 -9.00 8.74
CA GLN A 13 4.09 -7.92 9.64
C GLN A 13 3.24 -6.70 9.30
N LEU A 14 2.57 -6.12 10.29
CA LEU A 14 1.93 -4.81 10.16
C LEU A 14 3.02 -3.73 10.05
N CYS A 15 3.00 -2.96 8.97
CA CYS A 15 3.94 -1.86 8.74
C CYS A 15 3.35 -0.54 9.22
N GLY A 16 2.07 -0.31 8.95
CA GLY A 16 1.43 0.95 9.25
C GLY A 16 0.00 1.03 8.72
N ILE A 17 -0.55 2.24 8.73
CA ILE A 17 -1.93 2.52 8.36
C ILE A 17 -1.98 3.71 7.40
N LYS A 18 -2.65 3.56 6.27
CA LYS A 18 -3.09 4.68 5.43
C LYS A 18 -4.54 5.02 5.77
N ASN A 19 -4.82 6.27 6.11
CA ASN A 19 -6.19 6.66 6.43
C ASN A 19 -6.51 8.11 6.06
N TRP A 20 -7.81 8.37 5.86
CA TRP A 20 -8.32 9.69 5.50
C TRP A 20 -9.82 9.79 5.84
N TYR A 21 -10.35 11.01 5.85
CA TYR A 21 -11.78 11.27 5.97
C TYR A 21 -12.33 11.75 4.62
N ASP A 22 -13.54 11.36 4.27
CA ASP A 22 -14.26 11.94 3.14
C ASP A 22 -15.04 13.21 3.53
N ASP A 23 -15.71 13.84 2.56
CA ASP A 23 -16.51 15.05 2.78
C ASP A 23 -17.75 14.83 3.66
N LYS A 24 -18.08 13.58 3.98
CA LYS A 24 -19.20 13.18 4.82
C LYS A 24 -18.74 12.67 6.18
N ASP A 25 -17.47 12.89 6.53
CA ASP A 25 -16.85 12.48 7.79
C ASP A 25 -16.76 10.95 8.00
N TYR A 26 -16.77 10.18 6.90
CA TYR A 26 -16.44 8.76 6.96
C TYR A 26 -14.93 8.56 6.92
N ARG A 27 -14.42 7.80 7.89
CA ARG A 27 -13.01 7.41 7.95
C ARG A 27 -12.76 6.17 7.11
N TYR A 28 -11.88 6.30 6.13
CA TYR A 28 -11.31 5.19 5.37
C TYR A 28 -10.00 4.76 6.03
N VAL A 29 -9.81 3.46 6.20
CA VAL A 29 -8.64 2.88 6.86
C VAL A 29 -8.11 1.72 6.02
N VAL A 30 -6.84 1.80 5.65
CA VAL A 30 -6.09 0.78 4.90
C VAL A 30 -4.93 0.33 5.78
N LEU A 31 -4.84 -0.97 6.06
CA LEU A 31 -3.75 -1.55 6.83
C LEU A 31 -2.66 -2.06 5.89
N PHE A 32 -1.41 -1.65 6.13
CA PHE A 32 -0.26 -2.07 5.34
C PHE A 32 0.45 -3.24 5.98
N TYR A 33 0.69 -4.29 5.18
CA TYR A 33 1.40 -5.48 5.62
C TYR A 33 2.55 -5.82 4.67
N LYS A 34 3.64 -6.36 5.22
CA LYS A 34 4.74 -6.97 4.46
C LYS A 34 5.02 -8.38 4.94
N THR A 35 5.55 -9.23 4.07
CA THR A 35 6.02 -10.57 4.40
C THR A 35 6.98 -11.09 3.34
N GLU A 36 7.95 -11.88 3.79
CA GLU A 36 8.84 -12.65 2.92
C GLU A 36 8.43 -14.13 2.84
N HIS A 37 7.36 -14.52 3.56
CA HIS A 37 6.95 -15.92 3.67
C HIS A 37 5.67 -16.17 2.88
N PHE A 38 5.81 -16.80 1.72
CA PHE A 38 4.70 -17.18 0.86
C PHE A 38 4.90 -18.56 0.24
N THR A 39 3.79 -19.17 -0.20
CA THR A 39 3.75 -20.45 -0.93
C THR A 39 2.70 -20.36 -2.04
N GLY A 40 2.81 -21.24 -3.04
CA GLY A 40 1.94 -21.25 -4.22
C GLY A 40 2.64 -20.66 -5.45
N GLU A 41 1.86 -20.47 -6.51
CA GLU A 41 2.31 -19.89 -7.77
C GLU A 41 1.55 -18.60 -8.03
N LEU A 42 2.25 -17.59 -8.55
CA LEU A 42 1.66 -16.28 -8.82
C LEU A 42 0.64 -16.39 -9.97
N GLN A 43 -0.58 -15.95 -9.72
CA GLN A 43 -1.68 -15.98 -10.68
C GLN A 43 -2.47 -14.68 -10.62
N SER A 44 -2.79 -14.10 -11.78
CA SER A 44 -3.68 -12.93 -11.88
C SER A 44 -5.14 -13.31 -11.70
N SER A 45 -5.95 -12.34 -11.27
CA SER A 45 -7.40 -12.49 -11.10
C SER A 45 -8.16 -11.48 -11.97
N ASP A 46 -9.49 -11.51 -11.91
CA ASP A 46 -10.35 -10.56 -12.62
C ASP A 46 -10.20 -9.11 -12.13
N GLU A 47 -9.62 -8.91 -10.94
CA GLU A 47 -9.36 -7.59 -10.36
C GLU A 47 -8.14 -6.90 -11.00
N GLY A 48 -7.24 -7.67 -11.61
CA GLY A 48 -6.08 -7.10 -12.29
C GLY A 48 -4.94 -8.08 -12.53
N LYS A 49 -4.00 -7.65 -13.39
CA LYS A 49 -2.76 -8.37 -13.65
C LYS A 49 -1.77 -8.14 -12.51
N VAL A 50 -1.14 -9.22 -12.04
CA VAL A 50 -0.04 -9.19 -11.07
C VAL A 50 1.23 -9.79 -11.66
N TRP A 51 2.39 -9.27 -11.25
CA TRP A 51 3.72 -9.74 -11.66
C TRP A 51 4.73 -9.46 -10.55
N TRP A 52 5.88 -10.14 -10.61
CA TRP A 52 7.03 -9.81 -9.78
C TRP A 52 7.81 -8.67 -10.41
N GLU A 53 8.20 -7.70 -9.60
CA GLU A 53 8.92 -6.50 -10.02
C GLU A 53 10.16 -6.29 -9.17
N ASP A 54 11.21 -5.76 -9.77
CA ASP A 54 12.40 -5.34 -9.04
C ASP A 54 12.12 -4.04 -8.28
N PHE A 55 12.48 -4.01 -7.00
CA PHE A 55 12.17 -2.86 -6.14
C PHE A 55 12.74 -1.54 -6.70
N GLU A 56 13.95 -1.59 -7.26
CA GLU A 56 14.62 -0.43 -7.87
C GLU A 56 13.89 0.10 -9.12
N ASN A 57 13.07 -0.72 -9.78
CA ASN A 57 12.33 -0.34 -10.98
C ASN A 57 10.99 0.34 -10.67
N LEU A 58 10.52 0.31 -9.41
CA LEU A 58 9.21 0.85 -9.03
C LEU A 58 9.04 2.32 -9.39
N SER A 59 10.10 3.14 -9.30
CA SER A 59 10.07 4.56 -9.67
C SER A 59 9.90 4.83 -11.16
N HIS A 60 10.11 3.82 -12.01
CA HIS A 60 9.93 3.92 -13.46
C HIS A 60 8.56 3.43 -13.93
N LEU A 61 7.77 2.83 -13.04
CA LEU A 61 6.42 2.38 -13.34
C LEU A 61 5.41 3.51 -13.21
N LYS A 62 4.30 3.36 -13.93
CA LYS A 62 3.12 4.21 -13.73
C LYS A 62 2.36 3.72 -12.50
N LEU A 63 2.68 4.29 -11.34
CA LEU A 63 2.02 3.99 -10.08
C LEU A 63 0.65 4.69 -9.97
N ALA A 64 -0.17 4.27 -9.00
CA ALA A 64 -1.55 4.73 -8.86
C ALA A 64 -1.66 6.24 -8.56
N THR A 65 -0.76 6.74 -7.72
CA THR A 65 -0.68 8.15 -7.31
C THR A 65 0.78 8.58 -7.27
N ASP A 66 1.03 9.89 -7.41
CA ASP A 66 2.38 10.45 -7.41
C ASP A 66 3.11 10.27 -6.07
N ASP A 67 2.36 10.06 -4.98
CA ASP A 67 2.87 9.85 -3.62
C ASP A 67 3.09 8.37 -3.24
N MET A 68 2.98 7.45 -4.21
CA MET A 68 3.25 6.04 -3.96
C MET A 68 4.69 5.78 -3.49
N SER A 69 5.66 6.60 -3.90
CA SER A 69 7.02 6.54 -3.35
C SER A 69 7.06 6.80 -1.85
N ASP A 70 6.30 7.79 -1.38
CA ASP A 70 6.18 8.10 0.05
C ASP A 70 5.39 7.04 0.81
N MET A 71 4.43 6.39 0.14
CA MET A 71 3.73 5.25 0.71
C MET A 71 4.69 4.08 0.99
N LEU A 72 5.61 3.79 0.07
CA LEU A 72 6.62 2.73 0.24
C LEU A 72 7.54 3.00 1.43
N ARG A 73 7.77 4.28 1.79
CA ARG A 73 8.55 4.62 2.99
C ARG A 73 7.93 4.05 4.26
N VAL A 74 6.60 4.03 4.38
CA VAL A 74 5.90 3.41 5.54
C VAL A 74 6.12 1.89 5.61
N PHE A 75 6.45 1.23 4.50
CA PHE A 75 6.80 -0.19 4.52
C PHE A 75 8.26 -0.45 4.94
N LEU A 76 9.14 0.53 4.71
CA LEU A 76 10.60 0.36 4.79
C LEU A 76 11.24 1.03 6.01
N GLU A 77 10.77 2.21 6.40
CA GLU A 77 11.27 3.02 7.51
C GLU A 77 10.56 2.57 8.80
N GLU A 78 11.32 2.05 9.78
CA GLU A 78 10.74 1.49 11.01
C GLU A 78 10.14 2.54 11.95
N ASP A 79 10.52 3.80 11.78
CA ASP A 79 10.01 4.95 12.52
C ASP A 79 8.76 5.58 11.91
N LEU A 80 8.31 5.10 10.74
CA LEU A 80 7.04 5.48 10.12
C LEU A 80 6.00 4.38 10.29
N SER A 81 4.79 4.77 10.67
CA SER A 81 3.66 3.88 10.91
C SER A 81 2.31 4.41 10.41
N GLU A 82 2.23 5.66 9.98
CA GLU A 82 0.99 6.27 9.49
C GLU A 82 1.21 7.11 8.23
N PHE A 83 0.35 6.89 7.24
CA PHE A 83 0.16 7.76 6.08
C PHE A 83 -1.22 8.40 6.18
N PHE A 84 -1.30 9.66 6.58
CA PHE A 84 -2.57 10.33 6.82
C PHE A 84 -2.85 11.40 5.76
N TYR A 85 -3.94 11.24 4.99
CA TYR A 85 -4.40 12.31 4.10
C TYR A 85 -5.43 13.20 4.77
N TYR A 86 -5.35 14.48 4.46
CA TYR A 86 -6.33 15.48 4.86
C TYR A 86 -6.56 16.49 3.73
N LYS A 87 -7.72 17.13 3.76
CA LYS A 87 -8.04 18.20 2.83
C LYS A 87 -7.59 19.56 3.38
N ASN A 88 -6.96 20.35 2.51
CA ASN A 88 -6.72 21.77 2.74
C ASN A 88 -7.42 22.57 1.64
N GLY A 89 -8.69 22.92 1.89
CA GLY A 89 -9.57 23.41 0.82
C GLY A 89 -9.92 22.29 -0.15
N ASP A 90 -9.65 22.50 -1.44
CA ASP A 90 -9.87 21.51 -2.50
C ASP A 90 -8.67 20.57 -2.71
N ASP A 91 -7.52 20.89 -2.11
CA ASP A 91 -6.28 20.13 -2.27
C ASP A 91 -6.19 18.98 -1.25
N TRP A 92 -5.70 17.84 -1.70
CA TRP A 92 -5.31 16.72 -0.84
C TRP A 92 -3.85 16.86 -0.45
N LEU A 93 -3.60 16.91 0.85
CA LEU A 93 -2.27 16.87 1.45
C LEU A 93 -2.13 15.62 2.30
N TYR A 94 -0.89 15.30 2.69
CA TYR A 94 -0.64 14.17 3.58
C TYR A 94 0.52 14.42 4.54
N ASP A 95 0.46 13.73 5.67
CA ASP A 95 1.55 13.61 6.65
C ASP A 95 2.01 12.15 6.72
N LEU A 96 3.33 11.95 6.84
CA LEU A 96 3.93 10.69 7.25
C LEU A 96 4.34 10.80 8.72
N LYS A 97 3.93 9.84 9.54
CA LYS A 97 4.22 9.79 10.98
C LYS A 97 4.63 8.41 11.41
#